data_AF-A0A2D6FXQ1-F1
#
_entry.id   AF-A0A2D6FXQ1-F1
#
_cell.length_a   1.000
_cell.length_b   1.000
_cell.length_c   1.000
_cell.angle_alpha   90.00
_cell.angle_beta   90.00
_cell.angle_gamma   90.00
#
_symmetry.space_group_name_H-M   'P 1'
#
loop_
_entity.id
_entity.type
_entity.pdbx_description
1 polymer ?
#
loop_
_entity_poly.entity_id
_entity_poly.type
_entity_poly.pdbx_seq_one_letter_code
_entity_poly.pdbx_strand_id
1 'polypeptide(L)'
;MPLLVTTHPYFINTVKPVTKIADLKGLKLRAGGPVAGASMRALGAVPVGMPIPAVAENISKGILNGSAAEWNVMYAFRIIEVAKHHYMARLGTVPLAVLFNKKRFDGLSAKARGIINKHSGEKFSRKFGDVHFAIQGKMLAITQKKADQKFVFPSKADLAKWDDTLRPVIDDWVKKHPKGKMLLAALKKELADYRAGR
;
A
#
# COMPACT_ATOMS: atom_id res chain seq x y z
N MET A 1 -18.82 9.47 11.86
CA MET A 1 -17.64 9.91 11.07
C MET A 1 -17.14 8.72 10.26
N PRO A 2 -16.75 8.86 8.98
CA PRO A 2 -16.21 7.73 8.22
C PRO A 2 -14.97 7.19 8.93
N LEU A 3 -14.85 5.88 8.97
CA LEU A 3 -13.68 5.24 9.55
C LEU A 3 -12.60 5.16 8.47
N LEU A 4 -11.46 5.79 8.72
CA LEU A 4 -10.33 5.84 7.81
C LEU A 4 -9.14 5.09 8.42
N VAL A 5 -8.56 4.19 7.67
CA VAL A 5 -7.35 3.46 8.06
C VAL A 5 -6.36 3.46 6.90
N THR A 6 -5.12 3.08 7.15
CA THR A 6 -4.11 2.91 6.09
C THR A 6 -3.58 1.49 6.11
N THR A 7 -3.22 0.99 4.94
CA THR A 7 -2.41 -0.24 4.85
C THR A 7 -1.02 0.00 5.44
N HIS A 8 -0.31 -1.09 5.70
CA HIS A 8 1.14 -1.09 5.80
C HIS A 8 1.77 -0.68 4.46
N PRO A 9 3.03 -0.19 4.46
CA PRO A 9 3.75 0.03 3.22
C PRO A 9 3.71 -1.19 2.29
N TYR A 10 3.42 -0.93 1.02
CA TYR A 10 3.53 -1.91 -0.04
C TYR A 10 4.99 -2.08 -0.48
N PHE A 11 5.34 -3.32 -0.80
CA PHE A 11 6.62 -3.72 -1.39
C PHE A 11 6.37 -4.36 -2.75
N ILE A 12 7.38 -4.36 -3.63
CA ILE A 12 7.27 -5.04 -4.92
C ILE A 12 7.53 -6.54 -4.74
N ASN A 13 6.55 -7.34 -5.14
CA ASN A 13 6.61 -8.80 -5.09
C ASN A 13 6.46 -9.36 -6.50
N THR A 14 7.44 -10.14 -6.96
CA THR A 14 7.54 -10.58 -8.35
C THR A 14 7.82 -12.07 -8.49
N VAL A 15 7.49 -12.60 -9.67
CA VAL A 15 7.85 -13.96 -10.10
C VAL A 15 9.33 -14.05 -10.45
N LYS A 16 9.87 -12.99 -11.04
CA LYS A 16 11.29 -12.90 -11.45
C LYS A 16 12.10 -12.15 -10.39
N PRO A 17 13.40 -12.46 -10.24
CA PRO A 17 14.29 -11.69 -9.37
C PRO A 17 14.28 -10.19 -9.69
N VAL A 18 14.19 -9.36 -8.65
CA VAL A 18 14.40 -7.91 -8.72
C VAL A 18 15.42 -7.55 -7.65
N THR A 19 16.59 -7.13 -8.08
CA THR A 19 17.75 -6.80 -7.22
C THR A 19 18.06 -5.31 -7.19
N LYS A 20 17.62 -4.59 -8.21
CA LYS A 20 17.79 -3.14 -8.39
C LYS A 20 16.62 -2.57 -9.19
N ILE A 21 16.42 -1.26 -9.14
CA ILE A 21 15.33 -0.55 -9.84
C ILE A 21 15.29 -0.88 -11.33
N ALA A 22 16.44 -1.02 -11.98
CA ALA A 22 16.51 -1.34 -13.41
C ALA A 22 15.84 -2.67 -13.79
N ASP A 23 15.77 -3.63 -12.87
CA ASP A 23 15.16 -4.95 -13.10
C ASP A 23 13.62 -4.85 -13.19
N LEU A 24 13.02 -3.73 -12.78
CA LEU A 24 11.57 -3.47 -12.91
C LEU A 24 11.18 -3.11 -14.34
N LYS A 25 12.15 -2.75 -15.20
CA LYS A 25 11.88 -2.28 -16.55
C LYS A 25 11.10 -3.32 -17.36
N GLY A 26 9.93 -2.92 -17.84
CA GLY A 26 9.08 -3.78 -18.68
C GLY A 26 8.29 -4.86 -17.92
N LEU A 27 8.48 -5.02 -16.61
CA LEU A 27 7.67 -5.95 -15.83
C LEU A 27 6.21 -5.50 -15.79
N LYS A 28 5.29 -6.41 -16.09
CA LYS A 28 3.84 -6.17 -15.96
C LYS A 28 3.43 -6.29 -14.51
N LEU A 29 3.22 -5.17 -13.83
CA LEU A 29 2.88 -5.13 -12.40
C LEU A 29 1.45 -4.67 -12.19
N ARG A 30 0.73 -5.31 -11.26
CA ARG A 30 -0.62 -4.87 -10.92
C ARG A 30 -0.61 -3.46 -10.33
N ALA A 31 -1.49 -2.60 -10.85
CA ALA A 31 -1.82 -1.29 -10.31
C ALA A 31 -3.23 -1.30 -9.72
N GLY A 32 -3.34 -0.95 -8.43
CA GLY A 32 -4.65 -0.87 -7.74
C GLY A 32 -5.39 0.45 -7.89
N GLY A 33 -4.78 1.42 -8.58
CA GLY A 33 -5.31 2.76 -8.76
C GLY A 33 -4.33 3.64 -9.53
N PRO A 34 -4.72 4.89 -9.84
CA PRO A 34 -3.95 5.78 -10.71
C PRO A 34 -2.58 6.13 -10.14
N VAL A 35 -2.48 6.41 -8.83
CA VAL A 35 -1.19 6.72 -8.17
C VAL A 35 -0.26 5.51 -8.22
N ALA A 36 -0.74 4.32 -7.85
CA ALA A 36 0.05 3.09 -7.95
C ALA A 36 0.53 2.84 -9.39
N GLY A 37 -0.34 3.06 -10.39
CA GLY A 37 0.03 2.92 -11.80
C GLY A 37 1.08 3.94 -12.25
N ALA A 38 1.00 5.18 -11.78
CA ALA A 38 2.02 6.20 -12.03
C ALA A 38 3.35 5.85 -11.38
N SER A 39 3.34 5.34 -10.14
CA SER A 39 4.54 4.84 -9.46
C SER A 39 5.21 3.71 -10.21
N MET A 40 4.44 2.72 -10.72
CA MET A 40 5.02 1.63 -11.53
C MET A 40 5.67 2.16 -12.81
N ARG A 41 5.01 3.09 -13.51
CA ARG A 41 5.60 3.71 -14.72
C ARG A 41 6.88 4.47 -14.42
N ALA A 42 6.91 5.23 -13.33
CA ALA A 42 8.09 5.96 -12.91
C ALA A 42 9.27 5.01 -12.64
N LEU A 43 9.00 3.84 -12.07
CA LEU A 43 9.98 2.77 -11.85
C LEU A 43 10.33 1.97 -13.11
N GLY A 44 9.76 2.30 -14.28
CA GLY A 44 10.01 1.63 -15.56
C GLY A 44 9.16 0.37 -15.81
N ALA A 45 8.28 0.00 -14.89
CA ALA A 45 7.35 -1.12 -15.04
C ALA A 45 6.12 -0.75 -15.86
N VAL A 46 5.43 -1.77 -16.38
CA VAL A 46 4.17 -1.63 -17.13
C VAL A 46 3.00 -1.88 -16.17
N PRO A 47 2.22 -0.86 -15.79
CA PRO A 47 1.09 -1.06 -14.90
C PRO A 47 -0.08 -1.76 -15.61
N VAL A 48 -0.69 -2.73 -14.93
CA VAL A 48 -1.91 -3.40 -15.38
C VAL A 48 -2.98 -3.23 -14.30
N GLY A 49 -4.08 -2.56 -14.66
CA GLY A 49 -5.17 -2.24 -13.73
C GLY A 49 -6.08 -3.43 -13.46
N MET A 50 -6.17 -3.88 -12.20
CA MET A 50 -7.12 -4.92 -11.79
C MET A 50 -7.31 -4.97 -10.26
N PRO A 51 -8.44 -5.52 -9.76
CA PRO A 51 -8.65 -5.72 -8.33
C PRO A 51 -7.70 -6.79 -7.78
N ILE A 52 -7.33 -6.67 -6.49
CA ILE A 52 -6.35 -7.54 -5.85
C ILE A 52 -6.69 -9.05 -5.88
N PRO A 53 -7.96 -9.51 -5.81
CA PRO A 53 -8.27 -10.94 -5.81
C PRO A 53 -7.90 -11.64 -7.14
N ALA A 54 -7.83 -10.90 -8.24
CA ALA A 54 -7.49 -11.45 -9.56
C ALA A 54 -5.97 -11.66 -9.76
N VAL A 55 -5.13 -11.17 -8.84
CA VAL A 55 -3.67 -11.09 -9.06
C VAL A 55 -3.01 -12.46 -9.13
N ALA A 56 -3.28 -13.36 -8.19
CA ALA A 56 -2.60 -14.66 -8.16
C ALA A 56 -2.86 -15.46 -9.44
N GLU A 57 -4.11 -15.51 -9.89
CA GLU A 57 -4.49 -16.19 -11.14
C GLU A 57 -3.80 -15.56 -12.36
N ASN A 58 -3.75 -14.23 -12.44
CA ASN A 58 -3.11 -13.53 -13.56
C ASN A 58 -1.58 -13.67 -13.55
N ILE A 59 -0.97 -13.85 -12.38
CA ILE A 59 0.45 -14.21 -12.27
C ILE A 59 0.65 -15.65 -12.77
N SER A 60 -0.16 -16.61 -12.34
CA SER A 60 -0.08 -18.00 -12.78
C SER A 60 -0.27 -18.15 -14.29
N LYS A 61 -1.12 -17.33 -14.91
CA LYS A 61 -1.33 -17.28 -16.37
C LYS A 61 -0.21 -16.55 -17.12
N GLY A 62 0.79 -16.01 -16.43
CA GLY A 62 1.89 -15.25 -17.05
C GLY A 62 1.51 -13.86 -17.56
N ILE A 63 0.29 -13.39 -17.26
CA ILE A 63 -0.20 -12.05 -17.64
C ILE A 63 0.52 -10.98 -16.81
N LEU A 64 0.69 -11.24 -15.51
CA LEU A 64 1.41 -10.39 -14.58
C LEU A 64 2.77 -11.00 -14.22
N ASN A 65 3.76 -10.14 -13.99
CA ASN A 65 5.04 -10.51 -13.40
C ASN A 65 5.09 -10.27 -11.88
N GLY A 66 4.07 -9.64 -11.30
CA GLY A 66 4.02 -9.34 -9.87
C GLY A 66 2.99 -8.29 -9.47
N SER A 67 3.04 -7.89 -8.21
CA SER A 67 2.20 -6.83 -7.63
C SER A 67 2.92 -6.13 -6.50
N ALA A 68 2.59 -4.85 -6.30
CA ALA A 68 2.81 -4.20 -5.03
C ALA A 68 1.75 -4.62 -4.03
N ALA A 69 2.16 -5.06 -2.84
CA ALA A 69 1.25 -5.47 -1.77
C ALA A 69 1.96 -5.47 -0.41
N GLU A 70 1.16 -5.49 0.66
CA GLU A 70 1.56 -5.77 2.04
C GLU A 70 1.40 -7.26 2.37
N TRP A 71 1.99 -7.72 3.47
CA TRP A 71 2.15 -9.15 3.76
C TRP A 71 0.82 -9.88 3.99
N ASN A 72 -0.08 -9.35 4.82
CA ASN A 72 -1.37 -10.02 5.04
C ASN A 72 -2.16 -10.22 3.73
N VAL A 73 -2.09 -9.26 2.79
CA VAL A 73 -2.71 -9.32 1.46
C VAL A 73 -2.06 -10.40 0.60
N MET A 74 -0.73 -10.52 0.65
CA MET A 74 0.01 -11.57 -0.06
C MET A 74 -0.47 -12.98 0.34
N TYR A 75 -0.80 -13.18 1.62
CA TYR A 75 -1.36 -14.43 2.12
C TYR A 75 -2.85 -14.60 1.79
N ALA A 76 -3.67 -13.58 2.08
CA ALA A 76 -5.13 -13.64 1.92
C ALA A 76 -5.56 -13.95 0.48
N PHE A 77 -4.82 -13.45 -0.51
CA PHE A 77 -5.09 -13.69 -1.93
C PHE A 77 -4.09 -14.66 -2.57
N ARG A 78 -3.33 -15.42 -1.77
CA ARG A 78 -2.40 -16.46 -2.22
C ARG A 78 -1.34 -16.00 -3.22
N ILE A 79 -1.05 -14.69 -3.27
CA ILE A 79 -0.03 -14.10 -4.13
C ILE A 79 1.37 -14.61 -3.71
N ILE A 80 1.55 -14.89 -2.42
CA ILE A 80 2.80 -15.44 -1.87
C ILE A 80 3.18 -16.83 -2.43
N GLU A 81 2.22 -17.53 -3.04
CA GLU A 81 2.44 -18.83 -3.69
C GLU A 81 3.07 -18.69 -5.08
N VAL A 82 2.90 -17.53 -5.73
CA VAL A 82 3.26 -17.31 -7.14
C VAL A 82 4.27 -16.19 -7.35
N ALA A 83 4.41 -15.25 -6.41
CA ALA A 83 5.41 -14.18 -6.43
C ALA A 83 6.36 -14.32 -5.24
N LYS A 84 7.57 -14.86 -5.51
CA LYS A 84 8.54 -15.32 -4.51
C LYS A 84 9.74 -14.39 -4.31
N HIS A 85 9.83 -13.31 -5.07
CA HIS A 85 10.91 -12.33 -4.97
C HIS A 85 10.38 -11.02 -4.41
N HIS A 86 10.98 -10.54 -3.32
CA HIS A 86 10.52 -9.39 -2.55
C HIS A 86 11.59 -8.30 -2.57
N TYR A 87 11.32 -7.20 -3.26
CA TYR A 87 12.18 -6.02 -3.23
C TYR A 87 11.70 -5.07 -2.13
N MET A 88 12.49 -4.96 -1.06
CA MET A 88 12.10 -4.34 0.20
C MET A 88 12.24 -2.81 0.21
N ALA A 89 11.86 -2.17 -0.88
CA ALA A 89 11.69 -0.72 -0.96
C ALA A 89 10.21 -0.35 -0.77
N ARG A 90 9.94 0.62 0.11
CA ARG A 90 8.56 1.05 0.42
C ARG A 90 8.02 1.88 -0.74
N LEU A 91 6.93 1.44 -1.35
CA LEU A 91 6.28 2.19 -2.42
C LEU A 91 5.33 3.29 -1.89
N GLY A 92 4.74 3.05 -0.71
CA GLY A 92 3.73 3.90 -0.10
C GLY A 92 2.62 3.07 0.54
N THR A 93 1.59 3.74 1.04
CA THR A 93 0.42 3.11 1.66
C THR A 93 -0.85 3.44 0.90
N VAL A 94 -1.90 2.65 1.12
CA VAL A 94 -3.22 2.89 0.55
C VAL A 94 -4.18 3.26 1.68
N PRO A 95 -4.84 4.43 1.62
CA PRO A 95 -5.92 4.75 2.55
C PRO A 95 -7.16 3.91 2.23
N LEU A 96 -7.78 3.35 3.26
CA LEU A 96 -9.00 2.57 3.20
C LEU A 96 -10.07 3.26 4.03
N ALA A 97 -11.32 3.22 3.56
CA ALA A 97 -12.45 3.82 4.25
C ALA A 97 -13.55 2.78 4.47
N VAL A 98 -14.08 2.71 5.68
CA VAL A 98 -15.39 2.08 5.95
C VAL A 98 -16.42 3.19 5.93
N LEU A 99 -17.33 3.10 4.97
CA LEU A 99 -18.32 4.12 4.67
C LEU A 99 -19.72 3.62 5.03
N PHE A 100 -20.58 4.56 5.44
CA PHE A 100 -22.00 4.32 5.69
C PHE A 100 -22.82 5.20 4.75
N ASN A 101 -23.88 4.66 4.14
CA ASN A 101 -24.81 5.48 3.37
C ASN A 101 -25.41 6.58 4.26
N LYS A 102 -25.22 7.85 3.87
CA LYS A 102 -25.61 9.00 4.70
C LYS A 102 -27.09 9.01 5.06
N LYS A 103 -27.99 8.81 4.09
CA LYS A 103 -29.44 8.81 4.32
C LYS A 103 -29.86 7.73 5.32
N ARG A 104 -29.28 6.53 5.19
CA ARG A 104 -29.54 5.43 6.14
C ARG A 104 -29.01 5.75 7.53
N PHE A 105 -27.80 6.29 7.64
CA PHE A 105 -27.21 6.67 8.92
C PHE A 105 -28.03 7.76 9.62
N ASP A 106 -28.44 8.79 8.89
CA ASP A 106 -29.23 9.90 9.43
C ASP A 106 -30.62 9.43 9.89
N GLY A 107 -31.19 8.41 9.23
CA GLY A 107 -32.46 7.78 9.62
C GLY A 107 -32.38 6.81 10.82
N LEU A 108 -31.19 6.49 11.34
CA LEU A 108 -31.05 5.66 12.55
C LEU A 108 -31.53 6.42 13.79
N SER A 109 -31.87 5.70 14.86
CA SER A 109 -32.13 6.33 16.16
C SER A 109 -30.89 7.05 16.69
N ALA A 110 -31.10 8.07 17.56
CA ALA A 110 -29.99 8.79 18.20
C ALA A 110 -29.05 7.83 18.96
N LYS A 111 -29.61 6.80 19.62
CA LYS A 111 -28.85 5.74 20.31
C LYS A 111 -27.94 4.98 19.34
N ALA A 112 -28.47 4.53 18.20
CA ALA A 112 -27.69 3.78 17.22
C ALA A 112 -26.56 4.63 16.58
N ARG A 113 -26.86 5.89 16.21
CA ARG A 113 -25.83 6.83 15.73
C ARG A 113 -24.75 7.08 16.78
N GLY A 114 -25.15 7.21 18.05
CA GLY A 114 -24.24 7.38 19.18
C GLY A 114 -23.26 6.22 19.33
N ILE A 115 -23.76 4.97 19.23
CA ILE A 115 -22.91 3.77 19.30
C ILE A 115 -21.92 3.74 18.14
N ILE A 116 -22.37 3.95 16.90
CA ILE A 116 -21.49 3.94 15.73
C ILE A 116 -20.39 5.00 15.87
N ASN A 117 -20.76 6.23 16.25
CA ASN A 117 -19.78 7.32 16.42
C ASN A 117 -18.79 7.02 17.55
N LYS A 118 -19.24 6.42 18.67
CA LYS A 118 -18.39 6.04 19.81
C LYS A 118 -17.31 5.02 19.43
N HIS A 119 -17.61 4.12 18.48
CA HIS A 119 -16.69 3.07 18.04
C HIS A 119 -16.01 3.35 16.68
N SER A 120 -16.16 4.57 16.16
CA SER A 120 -15.52 5.03 14.92
C SER A 120 -14.37 6.02 15.21
N GLY A 121 -13.79 6.60 14.16
CA GLY A 121 -12.82 7.68 14.28
C GLY A 121 -11.43 7.23 14.70
N GLU A 122 -10.67 8.14 15.31
CA GLU A 122 -9.24 7.97 15.57
C GLU A 122 -8.92 6.77 16.47
N LYS A 123 -9.69 6.57 17.55
CA LYS A 123 -9.46 5.45 18.48
C LYS A 123 -9.51 4.10 17.78
N PHE A 124 -10.49 3.90 16.90
CA PHE A 124 -10.54 2.71 16.07
C PHE A 124 -9.34 2.67 15.13
N SER A 125 -9.05 3.79 14.46
CA SER A 125 -7.97 3.87 13.46
C SER A 125 -6.61 3.50 14.05
N ARG A 126 -6.32 3.93 15.29
CA ARG A 126 -5.13 3.53 16.06
C ARG A 126 -5.15 2.04 16.39
N LYS A 127 -6.27 1.54 16.94
CA LYS A 127 -6.42 0.11 17.27
C LYS A 127 -6.23 -0.78 16.04
N PHE A 128 -6.80 -0.38 14.89
CA PHE A 128 -6.59 -1.05 13.62
C PHE A 128 -5.12 -1.00 13.21
N GLY A 129 -4.48 0.17 13.29
CA GLY A 129 -3.05 0.34 13.00
C GLY A 129 -2.17 -0.61 13.83
N ASP A 130 -2.39 -0.70 15.13
CA ASP A 130 -1.62 -1.56 16.03
C ASP A 130 -1.77 -3.05 15.67
N VAL A 131 -3.02 -3.50 15.50
CA VAL A 131 -3.34 -4.88 15.14
C VAL A 131 -2.77 -5.22 13.77
N HIS A 132 -2.95 -4.33 12.80
CA HIS A 132 -2.46 -4.52 11.45
C HIS A 132 -0.94 -4.58 11.44
N PHE A 133 -0.24 -3.65 12.10
CA PHE A 133 1.22 -3.64 12.20
C PHE A 133 1.77 -4.95 12.80
N ALA A 134 1.14 -5.45 13.87
CA ALA A 134 1.53 -6.72 14.48
C ALA A 134 1.36 -7.91 13.51
N ILE A 135 0.25 -7.96 12.76
CA ILE A 135 0.01 -9.00 11.75
C ILE A 135 1.06 -8.92 10.65
N GLN A 136 1.40 -7.73 10.17
CA GLN A 136 2.41 -7.55 9.11
C GLN A 136 3.78 -8.03 9.56
N GLY A 137 4.20 -7.66 10.78
CA GLY A 137 5.46 -8.12 11.36
C GLY A 137 5.50 -9.65 11.48
N LYS A 138 4.42 -10.27 11.97
CA LYS A 138 4.30 -11.73 12.06
C LYS A 138 4.39 -12.39 10.69
N MET A 139 3.66 -11.89 9.70
CA MET A 139 3.64 -12.48 8.34
C MET A 139 4.99 -12.32 7.64
N LEU A 140 5.65 -11.17 7.77
CA LEU A 140 7.02 -10.98 7.27
C LEU A 140 7.98 -11.98 7.91
N ALA A 141 8.00 -12.10 9.23
CA ALA A 141 8.88 -13.01 9.95
C ALA A 141 8.66 -14.48 9.57
N ILE A 142 7.41 -14.90 9.36
CA ILE A 142 7.08 -16.24 8.84
C ILE A 142 7.62 -16.42 7.41
N THR A 143 7.47 -15.39 6.57
CA THR A 143 7.88 -15.46 5.16
C THR A 143 9.40 -15.55 5.02
N GLN A 144 10.15 -14.79 5.82
CA GLN A 144 11.62 -14.80 5.80
C GLN A 144 12.25 -16.15 6.19
N LYS A 145 11.51 -17.00 6.91
CA LYS A 145 11.97 -18.35 7.28
C LYS A 145 11.77 -19.39 6.17
N LYS A 146 11.08 -19.04 5.08
CA LYS A 146 10.78 -19.97 3.99
C LYS A 146 11.89 -19.92 2.93
N ALA A 147 12.47 -21.08 2.63
CA ALA A 147 13.61 -21.18 1.71
C ALA A 147 13.28 -20.76 0.27
N ASP A 148 12.02 -20.88 -0.15
CA ASP A 148 11.52 -20.51 -1.48
C ASP A 148 11.29 -18.99 -1.63
N GLN A 149 11.29 -18.22 -0.54
CA GLN A 149 11.06 -16.77 -0.56
C GLN A 149 12.39 -16.01 -0.56
N LYS A 150 12.59 -15.14 -1.55
CA LYS A 150 13.84 -14.41 -1.77
C LYS A 150 13.65 -12.93 -1.48
N PHE A 151 14.46 -12.39 -0.58
CA PHE A 151 14.38 -10.99 -0.16
C PHE A 151 15.59 -10.21 -0.63
N VAL A 152 15.35 -9.01 -1.15
CA VAL A 152 16.39 -8.02 -1.42
C VAL A 152 16.10 -6.79 -0.56
N PHE A 153 17.03 -6.48 0.33
CA PHE A 153 17.03 -5.25 1.13
C PHE A 153 17.95 -4.24 0.46
N PRO A 154 17.42 -3.20 -0.19
CA PRO A 154 18.24 -2.28 -0.96
C PRO A 154 19.16 -1.46 -0.05
N SER A 155 20.30 -1.02 -0.60
CA SER A 155 21.20 -0.11 0.10
C SER A 155 20.53 1.25 0.36
N LYS A 156 21.11 2.06 1.25
CA LYS A 156 20.64 3.45 1.45
C LYS A 156 20.67 4.27 0.16
N ALA A 157 21.68 4.06 -0.69
CA ALA A 157 21.80 4.74 -1.97
C ALA A 157 20.69 4.30 -2.95
N ASP A 158 20.36 3.00 -2.98
CA ASP A 158 19.26 2.50 -3.80
C ASP A 158 17.90 3.00 -3.31
N LEU A 159 17.70 3.12 -1.99
CA LEU A 159 16.49 3.70 -1.41
C LEU A 159 16.37 5.20 -1.74
N ALA A 160 17.48 5.95 -1.71
CA ALA A 160 17.46 7.35 -2.13
C ALA A 160 17.08 7.48 -3.61
N LYS A 161 17.67 6.65 -4.48
CA LYS A 161 17.31 6.60 -5.90
C LYS A 161 15.85 6.19 -6.11
N TRP A 162 15.34 5.27 -5.30
CA TRP A 162 13.93 4.85 -5.30
C TRP A 162 13.00 6.03 -5.00
N ASP A 163 13.28 6.77 -3.93
CA ASP A 163 12.50 7.95 -3.54
C ASP A 163 12.57 9.05 -4.59
N ASP A 164 13.75 9.33 -5.15
CA ASP A 164 13.94 10.30 -6.22
C ASP A 164 13.16 9.93 -7.49
N THR A 165 13.11 8.62 -7.82
CA THR A 165 12.36 8.10 -8.96
C THR A 165 10.84 8.29 -8.77
N LEU A 166 10.36 8.21 -7.53
CA LEU A 166 8.93 8.36 -7.19
C LEU A 166 8.50 9.82 -6.97
N ARG A 167 9.43 10.73 -6.68
CA ARG A 167 9.14 12.15 -6.43
C ARG A 167 8.30 12.83 -7.53
N PRO A 168 8.57 12.61 -8.84
CA PRO A 168 7.74 13.18 -9.90
C PRO A 168 6.27 12.77 -9.85
N VAL A 169 5.95 11.59 -9.30
CA VAL A 169 4.56 11.13 -9.12
C VAL A 169 3.84 11.96 -8.08
N ILE A 170 4.53 12.31 -6.99
CA ILE A 170 4.00 13.19 -5.94
C ILE A 170 3.80 14.59 -6.51
N ASP A 171 4.79 15.11 -7.24
CA ASP A 171 4.74 16.46 -7.82
C ASP A 171 3.61 16.59 -8.85
N ASP A 172 3.45 15.58 -9.72
CA ASP A 172 2.35 15.51 -10.69
C ASP A 172 0.99 15.43 -9.98
N TRP A 173 0.87 14.61 -8.93
CA TRP A 173 -0.34 14.55 -8.12
C TRP A 173 -0.67 15.92 -7.51
N VAL A 174 0.32 16.60 -6.90
CA VAL A 174 0.14 17.93 -6.31
C VAL A 174 -0.34 18.95 -7.35
N LYS A 175 0.21 18.92 -8.56
CA LYS A 175 -0.19 19.82 -9.66
C LYS A 175 -1.62 19.56 -10.15
N LYS A 176 -2.02 18.30 -10.24
CA LYS A 176 -3.34 17.90 -10.77
C LYS A 176 -4.50 18.09 -9.78
N HIS A 177 -4.22 18.22 -8.50
CA HIS A 177 -5.25 18.32 -7.46
C HIS A 177 -5.33 19.76 -6.92
N PRO A 178 -6.49 20.45 -7.00
CA PRO A 178 -6.61 21.85 -6.57
C PRO A 178 -6.14 22.12 -5.13
N LYS A 179 -6.30 21.14 -4.24
CA LYS A 179 -5.85 21.19 -2.83
C LYS A 179 -4.55 20.42 -2.58
N GLY A 180 -3.85 19.96 -3.62
CA GLY A 180 -2.71 19.05 -3.53
C GLY A 180 -1.58 19.60 -2.65
N LYS A 181 -1.20 20.87 -2.85
CA LYS A 181 -0.15 21.54 -2.05
C LYS A 181 -0.51 21.58 -0.57
N MET A 182 -1.75 22.01 -0.27
CA MET A 182 -2.27 22.10 1.10
C MET A 182 -2.31 20.71 1.77
N LEU A 183 -2.83 19.70 1.08
CA LEU A 183 -2.95 18.33 1.61
C LEU A 183 -1.58 17.69 1.84
N LEU A 184 -0.62 17.88 0.92
CA LEU A 184 0.74 17.35 1.11
C LEU A 184 1.45 18.04 2.28
N ALA A 185 1.28 19.36 2.43
CA ALA A 185 1.85 20.10 3.56
C ALA A 185 1.24 19.63 4.89
N ALA A 186 -0.08 19.43 4.95
CA ALA A 186 -0.76 18.89 6.12
C ALA A 186 -0.23 17.50 6.46
N LEU A 187 -0.14 16.57 5.50
CA LEU A 187 0.42 15.24 5.72
C LEU A 187 1.85 15.29 6.27
N LYS A 188 2.72 16.14 5.70
CA LYS A 188 4.11 16.29 6.15
C LYS A 188 4.17 16.80 7.59
N LYS A 189 3.32 17.76 7.95
CA LYS A 189 3.23 18.28 9.31
C LYS A 189 2.77 17.21 10.29
N GLU A 190 1.67 16.52 10.01
CA GLU A 190 1.15 15.44 10.86
C GLU A 190 2.18 14.33 11.08
N LEU A 191 2.92 13.94 10.03
CA LEU A 191 4.00 12.96 10.16
C LEU A 191 5.17 13.46 11.01
N ALA A 192 5.51 14.74 10.91
CA ALA A 192 6.57 15.34 11.74
C ALA A 192 6.16 15.41 13.22
N ASP A 193 4.91 15.80 13.49
CA ASP A 193 4.35 15.87 14.84
C ASP A 193 4.31 14.47 15.48
N TYR A 194 3.76 13.49 14.78
CA TYR A 194 3.72 12.11 15.26
C TYR A 194 5.11 11.55 15.57
N ARG A 195 6.11 11.81 14.70
CA ARG A 195 7.50 11.37 14.92
C ARG A 195 8.18 12.09 16.09
N ALA A 196 7.71 13.29 16.43
CA ALA A 196 8.13 14.03 17.62
C ALA A 196 7.34 13.63 18.88
N GLY A 197 6.41 12.67 18.79
CA GLY A 197 5.57 12.24 19.91
C GLY A 197 4.48 13.26 20.29
N ARG A 198 4.11 14.15 19.36
CA ARG A 198 3.05 15.15 19.53
C ARG A 198 1.72 14.68 18.94
#